data_AF-A0A6A4UFU8-F1
#
_entry.id   AF-A0A6A4UFU8-F1
#
_cell.length_a   1.000
_cell.length_b   1.000
_cell.length_c   1.000
_cell.angle_alpha   90.00
_cell.angle_beta   90.00
_cell.angle_gamma   90.00
#
_symmetry.space_group_name_H-M   'P 1'
#
loop_
_entity.id
_entity.type
_entity.pdbx_description
1 polymer ?
#
loop_
_entity_poly.entity_id
_entity_poly.type
_entity_poly.pdbx_seq_one_letter_code
_entity_poly.pdbx_strand_id
1 'polypeptide(L)'
;MATEYAYAKVNLTLHVTGQRSDGYHLLDSLVVFCGIADVLHATPAQVTSLVLQGPFAKDIPADCDNLVLKAARLLQPGLTATFTLTKNLPPASGIGGGTADAAAALRVLLRLARETLPIATAEALAAGLDRDTLLSLGADMPVCFAAHPARMRGIGERLDWLPALPETHIVLVNPRVEVPTPLVFKALALPHG
;
A
#
# COMPACT_ATOMS: atom_id res chain seq x y z
N MET A 1 8.31 -16.21 12.58
CA MET A 1 8.39 -14.75 12.40
C MET A 1 8.80 -14.51 10.95
N ALA A 2 8.05 -13.68 10.23
CA ALA A 2 8.33 -13.31 8.84
C ALA A 2 8.49 -11.79 8.73
N THR A 3 9.23 -11.34 7.71
CA THR A 3 9.53 -9.92 7.47
C THR A 3 9.16 -9.55 6.05
N GLU A 4 8.54 -8.38 5.90
CA GLU A 4 8.24 -7.73 4.63
C GLU A 4 8.71 -6.27 4.66
N TYR A 5 9.04 -5.75 3.48
CA TYR A 5 9.40 -4.36 3.27
C TYR A 5 8.26 -3.63 2.57
N ALA A 6 7.94 -2.44 3.08
CA ALA A 6 6.96 -1.53 2.50
C ALA A 6 7.70 -0.37 1.83
N TYR A 7 8.12 -0.60 0.58
CA TYR A 7 8.91 0.35 -0.20
C TYR A 7 8.11 1.61 -0.52
N ALA A 8 8.79 2.76 -0.46
CA ALA A 8 8.21 4.04 -0.88
C ALA A 8 7.84 3.98 -2.36
N LYS A 9 6.58 4.31 -2.67
CA LYS A 9 6.03 4.39 -4.02
C LYS A 9 6.17 5.81 -4.54
N VAL A 10 6.62 5.97 -5.78
CA VAL A 10 6.76 7.27 -6.43
C VAL A 10 6.04 7.25 -7.77
N ASN A 11 5.22 8.27 -8.01
CA ASN A 11 4.65 8.56 -9.31
C ASN A 11 5.67 9.42 -10.08
N LEU A 12 6.44 8.83 -11.01
CA LEU A 12 7.37 9.58 -11.87
C LEU A 12 6.63 10.50 -12.83
N THR A 13 5.41 10.11 -13.21
CA THR A 13 4.44 10.95 -13.89
C THR A 13 3.09 10.77 -13.23
N LEU A 14 2.24 11.80 -13.25
CA LEU A 14 0.86 11.71 -12.79
C LEU A 14 0.03 12.68 -13.62
N HIS A 15 -0.77 12.13 -14.54
CA HIS A 15 -1.72 12.90 -15.33
C HIS A 15 -3.13 12.59 -14.89
N VAL A 16 -3.91 13.64 -14.61
CA VAL A 16 -5.35 13.52 -14.41
C VAL A 16 -6.01 13.57 -15.79
N THR A 17 -6.67 12.47 -16.18
CA THR A 17 -7.23 12.29 -17.52
C THR A 17 -8.75 12.46 -17.57
N GLY A 18 -9.39 12.68 -16.42
CA GLY A 18 -10.82 12.95 -16.32
C GLY A 18 -11.34 12.76 -14.90
N GLN A 19 -12.66 12.84 -14.74
CA GLN A 19 -13.35 12.58 -13.47
C GLN A 19 -14.57 11.68 -13.72
N ARG A 20 -14.74 10.66 -12.88
CA ARG A 20 -15.89 9.77 -12.86
C ARG A 20 -17.09 10.45 -12.20
N SER A 21 -18.29 9.93 -12.46
CA SER A 21 -19.53 10.40 -11.84
C SER A 21 -19.58 10.21 -10.31
N ASP A 22 -18.77 9.30 -9.77
CA ASP A 22 -18.60 9.07 -8.32
C ASP A 22 -17.57 10.01 -7.67
N GLY A 23 -17.03 10.97 -8.43
CA GLY A 23 -16.10 12.00 -7.95
C GLY A 23 -14.62 11.60 -8.00
N TYR A 24 -14.30 10.34 -8.29
CA TYR A 24 -12.91 9.91 -8.44
C TYR A 24 -12.28 10.44 -9.71
N HIS A 25 -11.02 10.84 -9.62
CA HIS A 25 -10.23 11.26 -10.78
C HIS A 25 -9.64 10.05 -11.49
N LEU A 26 -9.70 10.06 -12.82
CA LEU A 26 -9.00 9.12 -13.67
C LEU A 26 -7.55 9.58 -13.81
N LEU A 27 -6.63 8.65 -13.65
CA LEU A 27 -5.19 8.87 -13.66
C LEU A 27 -4.52 8.10 -14.80
N ASP A 28 -3.38 8.59 -15.24
CA ASP A 28 -2.37 7.87 -16.00
C ASP A 28 -1.00 8.21 -15.43
N SER A 29 -0.35 7.22 -14.84
CA SER A 29 0.85 7.41 -14.02
C SER A 29 1.88 6.32 -14.26
N LEU A 30 3.14 6.72 -14.40
CA LEU A 30 4.28 5.83 -14.26
C LEU A 30 4.65 5.71 -12.78
N VAL A 31 4.44 4.52 -12.21
CA VAL A 31 4.69 4.24 -10.79
C VAL A 31 5.94 3.37 -10.64
N VAL A 32 6.80 3.74 -9.68
CA VAL A 32 8.03 3.03 -9.33
C VAL A 32 8.16 2.91 -7.80
N PHE A 33 9.05 2.04 -7.35
CA PHE A 33 9.35 1.85 -5.93
C PHE A 33 10.82 2.18 -5.65
N CYS A 34 11.07 2.96 -4.60
CA CYS A 34 12.42 3.31 -4.17
C CYS A 34 12.99 2.25 -3.20
N GLY A 35 14.30 2.23 -3.02
CA GLY A 35 14.97 1.31 -2.08
C GLY A 35 14.75 1.63 -0.59
N ILE A 36 14.12 2.76 -0.25
CA ILE A 36 13.76 3.10 1.13
C ILE A 36 12.40 2.50 1.48
N ALA A 37 12.25 2.02 2.72
CA ALA A 37 11.06 1.30 3.14
C ALA A 37 10.77 1.44 4.64
N ASP A 38 9.50 1.25 4.97
CA ASP A 38 9.12 0.77 6.29
C ASP A 38 9.39 -0.74 6.39
N VAL A 39 9.56 -1.23 7.63
CA VAL A 39 9.84 -2.66 7.87
C VAL A 39 8.72 -3.24 8.72
N LEU A 40 8.07 -4.28 8.22
CA LEU A 40 6.99 -4.96 8.90
C LEU A 40 7.43 -6.38 9.27
N HIS A 41 7.38 -6.67 10.57
CA HIS A 41 7.51 -8.04 11.08
C HIS A 41 6.14 -8.59 11.45
N ALA A 42 5.92 -9.87 11.21
CA ALA A 42 4.73 -10.57 11.66
C ALA A 42 5.07 -11.91 12.30
N THR A 43 4.39 -12.21 13.41
CA THR A 43 4.46 -13.50 14.09
C THR A 43 3.02 -14.01 14.30
N PRO A 44 2.72 -15.28 13.96
CA PRO A 44 1.41 -15.87 14.24
C PRO A 44 1.01 -15.67 15.71
N ALA A 45 -0.24 -15.30 15.93
CA ALA A 45 -0.78 -15.00 17.26
C ALA A 45 -2.26 -15.39 17.34
N GLN A 46 -2.80 -15.52 18.55
CA GLN A 46 -4.23 -15.81 18.74
C GLN A 46 -5.13 -14.61 18.40
N VAL A 47 -4.62 -13.39 18.55
CA VAL A 47 -5.34 -12.14 18.27
C VAL A 47 -4.45 -11.25 17.43
N THR A 48 -5.05 -10.60 16.43
CA THR A 48 -4.31 -9.62 15.62
C THR A 48 -4.00 -8.37 16.43
N SER A 49 -2.74 -7.95 16.44
CA SER A 49 -2.30 -6.74 17.14
C SER A 49 -1.20 -6.02 16.37
N LEU A 50 -1.00 -4.74 16.66
CA LEU A 50 0.01 -3.90 16.01
C LEU A 50 0.85 -3.17 17.06
N VAL A 51 2.17 -3.30 16.94
CA VAL A 51 3.17 -2.53 17.67
C VAL A 51 3.85 -1.59 16.69
N LEU A 52 3.95 -0.31 17.05
CA LEU A 52 4.58 0.72 16.24
C LEU A 52 5.91 1.15 16.85
N GLN A 53 6.93 1.27 16.01
CA GLN A 53 8.25 1.75 16.39
C GLN A 53 8.89 2.55 15.25
N GLY A 54 10.04 3.19 15.51
CA GLY A 54 10.72 4.03 14.52
C GLY A 54 10.36 5.51 14.61
N PRO A 55 11.01 6.35 13.78
CA PRO A 55 10.97 7.82 13.91
C PRO A 55 9.56 8.42 13.75
N PHE A 56 8.69 7.81 12.93
CA PHE A 56 7.35 8.32 12.64
C PHE A 56 6.24 7.48 13.27
N ALA A 57 6.55 6.62 14.24
CA ALA A 57 5.57 5.74 14.89
C ALA A 57 4.44 6.49 15.60
N LYS A 58 4.75 7.67 16.14
CA LYS A 58 3.77 8.51 16.87
C LYS A 58 2.82 9.27 15.95
N ASP A 59 3.11 9.30 14.65
CA ASP A 59 2.40 10.09 13.66
C ASP A 59 1.34 9.28 12.90
N ILE A 60 1.10 8.02 13.30
CA ILE A 60 0.10 7.14 12.72
C ILE A 60 -0.74 6.45 13.80
N PRO A 61 -2.01 6.10 13.51
CA PRO A 61 -2.87 5.43 14.49
C PRO A 61 -2.35 4.03 14.81
N ALA A 62 -2.48 3.60 16.07
CA ALA A 62 -2.18 2.25 16.54
C ALA A 62 -3.43 1.35 16.66
N ASP A 63 -4.60 1.88 16.33
CA ASP A 63 -5.91 1.27 16.54
C ASP A 63 -6.50 0.70 15.24
N CYS A 64 -7.80 0.41 15.26
CA CYS A 64 -8.53 -0.18 14.14
C CYS A 64 -8.51 0.65 12.86
N ASP A 65 -8.11 1.92 12.91
CA ASP A 65 -8.00 2.78 11.74
C ASP A 65 -6.71 2.61 10.94
N ASN A 66 -5.69 1.95 11.51
CA ASN A 66 -4.45 1.66 10.81
C ASN A 66 -4.68 0.72 9.62
N LEU A 67 -4.15 1.07 8.44
CA LEU A 67 -4.31 0.29 7.21
C LEU A 67 -3.70 -1.12 7.29
N VAL A 68 -2.66 -1.34 8.11
CA VAL A 68 -2.12 -2.69 8.40
C VAL A 68 -3.19 -3.57 9.04
N LEU A 69 -3.90 -3.04 10.04
CA LEU A 69 -4.97 -3.76 10.73
C LEU A 69 -6.21 -3.93 9.85
N LYS A 70 -6.55 -2.94 9.01
CA LYS A 70 -7.62 -3.06 8.01
C LYS A 70 -7.30 -4.15 6.98
N ALA A 71 -6.07 -4.21 6.50
CA ALA A 71 -5.60 -5.24 5.59
C ALA A 71 -5.63 -6.65 6.22
N ALA A 72 -5.14 -6.79 7.45
CA ALA A 72 -5.15 -8.07 8.15
C ALA A 72 -6.56 -8.67 8.31
N ARG A 73 -7.59 -7.82 8.46
CA ARG A 73 -8.99 -8.26 8.56
C ARG A 73 -9.51 -8.95 7.28
N LEU A 74 -8.97 -8.63 6.11
CA LEU A 74 -9.36 -9.28 4.86
C LEU A 74 -9.01 -10.78 4.82
N LEU A 75 -8.07 -11.21 5.67
CA LEU A 75 -7.62 -12.60 5.76
C LEU A 75 -8.18 -13.33 7.00
N GLN A 76 -9.13 -12.71 7.73
CA GLN A 76 -9.81 -13.34 8.87
C GLN A 76 -11.09 -14.08 8.44
N PRO A 77 -11.47 -15.16 9.16
CA PRO A 77 -10.82 -15.78 10.32
C PRO A 77 -9.63 -16.69 9.98
N GLY A 78 -9.09 -16.62 8.75
CA GLY A 78 -8.06 -17.55 8.26
C GLY A 78 -6.68 -17.43 8.93
N LEU A 79 -6.21 -16.21 9.19
CA LEU A 79 -4.90 -16.01 9.85
C LEU A 79 -4.86 -14.74 10.70
N THR A 80 -4.28 -14.85 11.89
CA THR A 80 -4.06 -13.75 12.83
C THR A 80 -2.58 -13.65 13.22
N ALA A 81 -2.08 -12.41 13.38
CA ALA A 81 -0.68 -12.17 13.70
C ALA A 81 -0.48 -10.93 14.56
N THR A 82 0.58 -10.93 15.35
CA THR A 82 1.15 -9.71 15.94
C THR A 82 2.09 -9.09 14.93
N PHE A 83 1.81 -7.84 14.56
CA PHE A 83 2.64 -7.03 13.68
C PHE A 83 3.53 -6.09 14.48
N THR A 84 4.77 -5.93 14.04
CA THR A 84 5.65 -4.85 14.48
C THR A 84 6.07 -4.03 13.27
N LEU A 85 5.57 -2.80 13.18
CA LEU A 85 5.88 -1.86 12.09
C LEU A 85 6.93 -0.86 12.54
N THR A 86 8.10 -0.91 11.92
CA THR A 86 9.11 0.14 12.01
C THR A 86 8.81 1.22 10.96
N LYS A 87 8.24 2.34 11.40
CA LYS A 87 7.81 3.46 10.56
C LYS A 87 8.96 4.46 10.34
N ASN A 88 9.69 4.25 9.25
CA ASN A 88 10.80 5.06 8.76
C ASN A 88 10.37 6.11 7.73
N LEU A 89 9.31 5.84 6.97
CA LEU A 89 8.78 6.76 5.97
C LEU A 89 7.82 7.75 6.62
N PRO A 90 7.95 9.06 6.33
CA PRO A 90 7.03 10.04 6.88
C PRO A 90 5.60 9.80 6.35
N PRO A 91 4.57 9.82 7.21
CA PRO A 91 3.19 9.71 6.78
C PRO A 91 2.77 10.92 5.94
N ALA A 92 1.64 10.77 5.23
CA ALA A 92 1.01 11.83 4.42
C ALA A 92 1.96 12.57 3.44
N SER A 93 3.00 11.87 2.95
CA SER A 93 4.09 12.45 2.15
C SER A 93 3.95 12.24 0.65
N GLY A 94 2.81 11.72 0.18
CA GLY A 94 2.56 11.42 -1.23
C GLY A 94 3.29 10.18 -1.77
N ILE A 95 4.12 9.50 -0.96
CA ILE A 95 4.89 8.32 -1.40
C ILE A 95 4.19 6.98 -1.12
N GLY A 96 2.90 7.00 -0.82
CA GLY A 96 2.10 5.78 -0.61
C GLY A 96 2.51 4.92 0.61
N GLY A 97 3.22 5.47 1.60
CA GLY A 97 3.78 4.69 2.71
C GLY A 97 2.75 3.84 3.49
N GLY A 98 1.60 4.41 3.88
CA GLY A 98 0.57 3.65 4.60
C GLY A 98 -0.07 2.53 3.77
N THR A 99 -0.25 2.76 2.47
CA THR A 99 -0.72 1.75 1.51
C THR A 99 0.32 0.64 1.33
N ALA A 100 1.61 1.01 1.28
CA ALA A 100 2.71 0.05 1.20
C ALA A 100 2.81 -0.82 2.47
N ASP A 101 2.57 -0.24 3.65
CA ASP A 101 2.51 -0.98 4.94
C ASP A 101 1.39 -2.03 4.92
N ALA A 102 0.20 -1.64 4.46
CA ALA A 102 -0.95 -2.53 4.34
C ALA A 102 -0.71 -3.66 3.34
N ALA A 103 -0.10 -3.33 2.19
CA ALA A 103 0.34 -4.30 1.21
C ALA A 103 1.37 -5.30 1.77
N ALA A 104 2.36 -4.80 2.53
CA ALA A 104 3.33 -5.65 3.24
C ALA A 104 2.64 -6.57 4.26
N ALA A 105 1.60 -6.09 4.94
CA ALA A 105 0.81 -6.90 5.87
C ALA A 105 0.10 -8.07 5.16
N LEU A 106 -0.50 -7.83 3.99
CA LEU A 106 -1.09 -8.92 3.20
C LEU A 106 -0.04 -9.91 2.73
N ARG A 107 1.09 -9.43 2.19
CA ARG A 107 2.18 -10.32 1.73
C ARG A 107 2.74 -11.19 2.85
N VAL A 108 3.02 -10.60 4.02
CA VAL A 108 3.60 -11.35 5.15
C VAL A 108 2.60 -12.36 5.71
N LEU A 109 1.31 -12.03 5.75
CA LEU A 109 0.26 -12.97 6.14
C LEU A 109 0.11 -14.11 5.13
N LEU A 110 0.12 -13.84 3.83
CA LEU A 110 0.09 -14.91 2.82
C LEU A 110 1.30 -15.84 2.92
N ARG A 111 2.49 -15.27 3.23
CA ARG A 111 3.69 -16.07 3.47
C ARG A 111 3.53 -16.97 4.69
N LEU A 112 3.09 -16.40 5.82
CA LEU A 112 2.82 -17.17 7.04
C LEU A 112 1.72 -18.22 6.82
N ALA A 113 0.69 -17.93 6.04
CA ALA A 113 -0.37 -18.87 5.69
C ALA A 113 0.19 -20.09 4.95
N ARG A 114 1.08 -19.86 3.96
CA ARG A 114 1.75 -20.94 3.22
C ARG A 114 2.67 -21.80 4.09
N GLU A 115 3.24 -21.20 5.14
CA GLU A 115 4.14 -21.90 6.07
C GLU A 115 3.39 -22.67 7.17
N THR A 116 2.17 -22.25 7.52
CA THR A 116 1.49 -22.73 8.75
C THR A 116 0.14 -23.38 8.52
N LEU A 117 -0.50 -23.19 7.37
CA LEU A 117 -1.83 -23.71 7.06
C LEU A 117 -1.77 -24.81 5.99
N PRO A 118 -2.81 -25.66 5.88
CA PRO A 118 -2.96 -26.55 4.74
C PRO A 118 -2.93 -25.78 3.40
N ILE A 119 -2.32 -26.38 2.38
CA ILE A 119 -2.11 -25.76 1.06
C ILE A 119 -3.42 -25.17 0.50
N ALA A 120 -4.51 -25.94 0.50
CA ALA A 120 -5.81 -25.49 -0.02
C ALA A 120 -6.35 -24.25 0.73
N THR A 121 -6.12 -24.16 2.04
CA THR A 121 -6.54 -22.99 2.85
C THR A 121 -5.69 -21.77 2.50
N ALA A 122 -4.37 -21.93 2.38
CA ALA A 122 -3.46 -20.84 2.02
C ALA A 122 -3.74 -20.32 0.60
N GLU A 123 -4.06 -21.22 -0.34
CA GLU A 123 -4.46 -20.87 -1.71
C GLU A 123 -5.80 -20.14 -1.75
N ALA A 124 -6.79 -20.60 -0.98
CA ALA A 124 -8.09 -19.93 -0.88
C ALA A 124 -7.95 -18.50 -0.33
N LEU A 125 -7.11 -18.30 0.68
CA LEU A 125 -6.81 -16.96 1.23
C LEU A 125 -6.15 -16.05 0.18
N ALA A 126 -5.20 -16.58 -0.59
CA ALA A 126 -4.57 -15.82 -1.67
C ALA A 126 -5.56 -15.48 -2.79
N ALA A 127 -6.44 -16.41 -3.16
CA ALA A 127 -7.46 -16.21 -4.18
C ALA A 127 -8.53 -15.18 -3.77
N GLY A 128 -8.79 -15.03 -2.47
CA GLY A 128 -9.70 -14.01 -1.93
C GLY A 128 -9.17 -12.58 -2.00
N LEU A 129 -7.86 -12.38 -2.25
CA LEU A 129 -7.27 -11.05 -2.44
C LEU A 129 -7.26 -10.65 -3.92
N ASP A 130 -8.44 -10.64 -4.52
CA ASP A 130 -8.62 -10.15 -5.87
C ASP A 130 -8.44 -8.63 -5.98
N ARG A 131 -8.49 -8.12 -7.21
CA ARG A 131 -8.27 -6.70 -7.47
C ARG A 131 -9.26 -5.80 -6.73
N ASP A 132 -10.54 -6.17 -6.70
CA ASP A 132 -11.58 -5.32 -6.12
C ASP A 132 -11.47 -5.29 -4.60
N THR A 133 -11.09 -6.42 -3.99
CA THR A 133 -10.73 -6.53 -2.58
C THR A 133 -9.55 -5.62 -2.24
N LEU A 134 -8.49 -5.62 -3.05
CA LEU A 134 -7.35 -4.71 -2.86
C LEU A 134 -7.75 -3.24 -3.02
N LEU A 135 -8.54 -2.91 -4.04
CA LEU A 135 -9.02 -1.53 -4.28
C LEU A 135 -9.89 -1.00 -3.13
N SER A 136 -10.60 -1.87 -2.41
CA SER A 136 -11.39 -1.48 -1.23
C SER A 136 -10.55 -0.85 -0.11
N LEU A 137 -9.24 -1.16 -0.07
CA LEU A 137 -8.29 -0.57 0.87
C LEU A 137 -7.61 0.70 0.33
N GLY A 138 -7.69 0.95 -0.97
CA GLY A 138 -7.18 2.16 -1.60
C GLY A 138 -6.75 1.97 -3.06
N ALA A 139 -6.82 3.06 -3.83
CA ALA A 139 -6.41 3.14 -5.25
C ALA A 139 -5.00 2.59 -5.53
N ASP A 140 -4.04 2.91 -4.66
CA ASP A 140 -2.64 2.48 -4.81
C ASP A 140 -2.40 1.03 -4.33
N MET A 141 -3.38 0.37 -3.69
CA MET A 141 -3.18 -0.94 -3.07
C MET A 141 -2.76 -2.03 -4.06
N PRO A 142 -3.37 -2.17 -5.26
CA PRO A 142 -2.95 -3.19 -6.21
C PRO A 142 -1.48 -3.06 -6.64
N VAL A 143 -1.01 -1.83 -6.89
CA VAL A 143 0.39 -1.61 -7.29
C VAL A 143 1.35 -1.78 -6.11
N CYS A 144 0.98 -1.32 -4.91
CA CYS A 144 1.77 -1.51 -3.69
C CYS A 144 1.84 -2.98 -3.25
N PHE A 145 0.79 -3.77 -3.50
CA PHE A 145 0.77 -5.21 -3.24
C PHE A 145 1.78 -5.95 -4.12
N ALA A 146 1.83 -5.63 -5.42
CA ALA A 146 2.82 -6.16 -6.33
C ALA A 146 4.24 -5.63 -6.08
N ALA A 147 4.38 -4.40 -5.58
CA ALA A 147 5.65 -3.71 -5.35
C ALA A 147 6.57 -3.70 -6.59
N HIS A 148 5.96 -3.58 -7.77
CA HIS A 148 6.63 -3.69 -9.07
C HIS A 148 6.32 -2.47 -9.95
N PRO A 149 7.27 -1.95 -10.75
CA PRO A 149 7.01 -0.83 -11.64
C PRO A 149 5.86 -1.09 -12.61
N ALA A 150 4.99 -0.10 -12.78
CA ALA A 150 3.81 -0.24 -13.61
C ALA A 150 3.38 1.10 -14.22
N ARG A 151 2.74 1.04 -15.40
CA ARG A 151 1.83 2.09 -15.81
C ARG A 151 0.48 1.84 -15.13
N MET A 152 0.10 2.76 -14.25
CA MET A 152 -1.14 2.71 -13.47
C MET A 152 -2.16 3.68 -14.07
N ARG A 153 -3.33 3.17 -14.43
CA ARG A 153 -4.41 3.91 -15.09
C ARG A 153 -5.76 3.73 -14.39
N GLY A 154 -6.71 4.59 -14.75
CA GLY A 154 -8.04 4.61 -14.13
C GLY A 154 -7.96 5.24 -12.76
N ILE A 155 -8.63 4.66 -11.77
CA ILE A 155 -8.44 5.02 -10.36
C ILE A 155 -7.29 4.23 -9.70
N GLY A 156 -6.57 3.39 -10.45
CA GLY A 156 -5.51 2.50 -9.95
C GLY A 156 -5.74 1.02 -10.28
N GLU A 157 -6.89 0.68 -10.87
CA GLU A 157 -7.34 -0.68 -11.18
C GLU A 157 -6.77 -1.27 -12.47
N ARG A 158 -6.12 -0.45 -13.31
CA ARG A 158 -5.53 -0.87 -14.58
C ARG A 158 -4.01 -0.76 -14.49
N LEU A 159 -3.36 -1.90 -14.33
CA LEU A 159 -1.89 -1.99 -14.22
C LEU A 159 -1.31 -2.69 -15.44
N ASP A 160 -0.43 -1.99 -16.15
CA ASP A 160 0.46 -2.61 -17.14
C ASP A 160 1.85 -2.72 -16.50
N TRP A 161 2.28 -3.95 -16.19
CA TRP A 161 3.57 -4.20 -15.57
C TRP A 161 4.70 -3.85 -16.52
N LEU A 162 5.68 -3.13 -16.00
CA LEU A 162 6.85 -2.71 -16.76
C LEU A 162 8.02 -3.65 -16.51
N PRO A 163 8.96 -3.77 -17.46
CA PRO A 163 10.24 -4.41 -17.18
C PRO A 163 11.02 -3.60 -16.13
N ALA A 164 12.16 -4.14 -15.70
CA ALA A 164 13.11 -3.39 -14.89
C ALA A 164 13.46 -2.07 -15.59
N LEU A 165 13.37 -0.97 -14.84
CA LEU A 165 13.74 0.36 -15.32
C LEU A 165 15.25 0.58 -15.16
N PRO A 166 15.85 1.50 -15.93
CA PRO A 166 17.24 1.89 -15.72
C PRO A 166 17.49 2.37 -14.30
N GLU A 167 18.70 2.13 -13.79
CA GLU A 167 19.11 2.64 -12.48
C GLU A 167 18.95 4.16 -12.45
N THR A 168 18.24 4.65 -11.44
CA THR A 168 17.91 6.07 -11.29
C THR A 168 18.11 6.47 -9.83
N HIS A 169 18.92 7.49 -9.59
CA HIS A 169 19.11 8.04 -8.25
C HIS A 169 18.04 9.09 -7.96
N ILE A 170 17.27 8.89 -6.89
CA ILE A 170 16.18 9.77 -6.47
C ILE A 170 16.45 10.27 -5.05
N VAL A 171 16.41 11.58 -4.86
CA VAL A 171 16.44 12.21 -3.52
C VAL A 171 15.03 12.66 -3.18
N LEU A 172 14.47 12.11 -2.10
CA LEU A 172 13.14 12.47 -1.61
C LEU A 172 13.27 13.52 -0.51
N VAL A 173 12.68 14.69 -0.75
CA VAL A 173 12.66 15.80 0.21
C VAL A 173 11.23 15.97 0.72
N ASN A 174 11.02 15.75 2.01
CA ASN A 174 9.72 15.98 2.64
C ASN A 174 9.77 17.23 3.54
N PRO A 175 9.02 18.31 3.22
CA PRO A 175 8.98 19.53 4.02
C PRO A 175 8.20 19.39 5.34
N ARG A 176 7.61 18.22 5.62
CA ARG A 176 6.72 17.93 6.77
C ARG A 176 5.46 18.80 6.81
N VAL A 177 5.02 19.25 5.64
CA VAL A 177 3.74 19.95 5.47
C VAL A 177 2.77 18.96 4.86
N GLU A 178 1.70 18.66 5.58
CA GLU A 178 0.65 17.77 5.10
C GLU A 178 -0.16 18.48 4.01
N VAL A 179 -0.37 17.76 2.90
CA VAL A 179 -1.23 18.22 1.80
C VAL A 179 -2.27 17.14 1.55
N PRO A 180 -3.49 17.28 2.09
CA PRO A 180 -4.52 16.26 1.94
C PRO A 180 -4.87 16.02 0.47
N THR A 181 -4.71 14.77 0.01
CA THR A 181 -4.97 14.36 -1.37
C THR A 181 -6.34 14.83 -1.91
N PRO A 182 -7.46 14.72 -1.15
CA PRO A 182 -8.76 15.19 -1.64
C PRO A 182 -8.81 16.70 -1.93
N LEU A 183 -8.06 17.51 -1.17
CA LEU A 183 -8.00 18.96 -1.39
C LEU A 183 -7.23 19.31 -2.66
N VAL A 184 -6.13 18.60 -2.95
CA VAL A 184 -5.36 18.78 -4.20
C VAL A 184 -6.23 18.46 -5.41
N PHE A 185 -6.93 17.32 -5.37
CA PHE A 185 -7.83 16.91 -6.44
C PHE A 185 -9.02 17.86 -6.61
N LYS A 186 -9.57 18.42 -5.53
CA LYS A 186 -10.65 19.42 -5.61
C LYS A 186 -10.20 20.75 -6.22
N ALA A 187 -8.94 21.12 -6.04
CA ALA A 187 -8.37 22.36 -6.59
C ALA A 187 -8.01 22.26 -8.08
N LEU A 188 -7.96 21.06 -8.65
CA LEU A 188 -7.72 20.85 -10.08
C LEU A 188 -8.96 21.28 -10.89
N ALA A 189 -8.90 22.47 -11.47
CA ALA A 189 -9.81 22.88 -12.53
C ALA A 189 -9.42 22.12 -13.81
N LEU A 190 -10.09 21.01 -14.11
CA LEU A 190 -9.92 20.35 -15.40
C LEU A 190 -10.48 21.27 -16.50
N PRO A 191 -9.73 21.57 -17.57
CA PRO A 191 -10.31 22.16 -18.76
C PRO A 191 -11.48 21.27 -19.17
N HIS A 192 -12.64 21.87 -19.41
CA HIS A 192 -13.76 21.14 -19.98
C HIS A 192 -13.24 20.56 -21.30
N GLY A 193 -13.31 19.24 -21.44
CA GLY A 193 -12.86 18.53 -22.65
C GLY A 193 -13.52 19.04 -23.91
#